data_AF-A0A023G171-F1
#
_entry.id   AF-A0A023G171-F1
#
_cell.length_a   1.000
_cell.length_b   1.000
_cell.length_c   1.000
_cell.angle_alpha   90.00
_cell.angle_beta   90.00
_cell.angle_gamma   90.00
#
_symmetry.space_group_name_H-M   'P 1'
#
loop_
_entity.id
_entity.type
_entity.pdbx_description
1 polymer ?
#
loop_
_entity_poly.entity_id
_entity_poly.type
_entity_poly.pdbx_seq_one_letter_code
_entity_poly.pdbx_strand_id
1 'polypeptide(L)'
;MGSQESYVFFWFVTFCGMFTAFIPFVVRMVLQVISQETEMETNLRRQVCDLRAELGSMNIVDEFAKYAKIQRKINKMSEELAHQAQLKSMYMFKVRLAATALLYALMGITVLYLVWNYRTQAIVILPEAWLSPIGSLLSPASSPPGGIGLTPWLMVSCSVGRQIAKHL
;
A
#
# COMPACT_ATOMS: atom_id res chain seq x y z
N MET A 1 37.48 -6.55 -2.95
CA MET A 1 36.56 -5.65 -2.23
C MET A 1 36.94 -5.67 -0.78
N GLY A 2 37.21 -4.50 -0.19
CA GLY A 2 37.49 -4.40 1.24
C GLY A 2 36.30 -4.95 2.01
N SER A 3 36.53 -5.63 3.12
CA SER A 3 35.48 -6.20 3.97
C SER A 3 34.34 -5.20 4.27
N GLN A 4 34.66 -3.91 4.39
CA GLN A 4 33.68 -2.82 4.55
C GLN A 4 32.67 -2.67 3.40
N GLU A 5 33.09 -2.80 2.13
CA GLU A 5 32.20 -2.59 0.97
C GLU A 5 31.11 -3.68 0.90
N SER A 6 31.45 -4.90 1.31
CA SER A 6 30.51 -6.03 1.36
C SER A 6 29.41 -5.82 2.43
N TYR A 7 29.75 -5.23 3.59
CA TYR A 7 28.77 -4.94 4.63
C TYR A 7 27.80 -3.82 4.21
N VAL A 8 28.31 -2.75 3.59
CA VAL A 8 27.46 -1.66 3.10
C VAL A 8 26.48 -2.18 2.05
N PHE A 9 26.94 -3.03 1.14
CA PHE A 9 26.10 -3.66 0.13
C PHE A 9 25.01 -4.55 0.75
N PHE A 10 25.36 -5.37 1.74
CA PHE A 10 24.39 -6.21 2.47
C PHE A 10 23.31 -5.37 3.16
N TRP A 11 23.69 -4.33 3.89
CA TRP A 11 22.75 -3.43 4.57
C TRP A 11 21.87 -2.67 3.58
N PHE A 12 22.43 -2.25 2.45
CA PHE A 12 21.67 -1.58 1.41
C PHE A 12 20.59 -2.50 0.80
N VAL A 13 20.95 -3.75 0.47
CA VAL A 13 20.02 -4.73 -0.11
C VAL A 13 18.91 -5.11 0.87
N THR A 14 19.26 -5.34 2.14
CA THR A 14 18.28 -5.66 3.19
C THR A 14 17.32 -4.50 3.44
N PHE A 15 17.84 -3.27 3.50
CA PHE A 15 17.03 -2.07 3.66
C PHE A 15 16.09 -1.88 2.46
N CYS A 16 16.60 -2.03 1.23
CA CYS A 16 15.79 -1.94 0.03
C CYS A 16 14.66 -2.98 0.04
N GLY A 17 14.96 -4.23 0.40
CA GLY A 17 13.99 -5.31 0.55
C GLY A 17 12.91 -5.00 1.60
N MET A 18 13.30 -4.52 2.77
CA MET A 18 12.34 -4.11 3.80
C MET A 18 11.49 -2.92 3.36
N PHE A 19 12.10 -1.92 2.71
CA PHE A 19 11.40 -0.71 2.25
C PHE A 19 10.27 -1.05 1.26
N THR A 20 10.47 -2.05 0.38
CA THR A 20 9.38 -2.52 -0.50
C THR A 20 8.15 -3.02 0.26
N ALA A 21 8.31 -3.55 1.47
CA ALA A 21 7.20 -3.99 2.30
C ALA A 21 6.45 -2.83 2.98
N PHE A 22 7.11 -1.68 3.16
CA PHE A 22 6.50 -0.47 3.71
C PHE A 22 5.75 0.36 2.65
N ILE A 23 5.91 0.08 1.35
CA ILE A 23 5.15 0.74 0.27
C ILE A 23 3.64 0.82 0.56
N PRO A 24 2.92 -0.27 0.87
CA PRO A 24 1.50 -0.21 1.18
C PRO A 24 1.18 0.63 2.42
N PHE A 25 2.09 0.71 3.39
CA PHE A 25 1.94 1.56 4.57
C PHE A 25 2.10 3.05 4.21
N VAL A 26 3.15 3.40 3.45
CA VAL A 26 3.37 4.77 2.96
C VAL A 26 2.22 5.23 2.07
N VAL A 27 1.75 4.38 1.15
CA VAL A 27 0.57 4.70 0.30
C VAL A 27 -0.66 4.92 1.16
N ARG A 28 -0.90 4.06 2.17
CA ARG A 28 -2.02 4.26 3.11
C ARG A 28 -1.87 5.55 3.90
N MET A 29 -0.68 5.90 4.35
CA MET A 29 -0.41 7.14 5.10
C MET A 29 -0.65 8.37 4.23
N VAL A 30 -0.15 8.39 2.99
CA VAL A 30 -0.40 9.47 2.03
C VAL A 30 -1.89 9.58 1.70
N LEU A 31 -2.55 8.45 1.47
CA LEU A 31 -3.99 8.44 1.27
C LEU A 31 -4.72 8.92 2.52
N GLN A 32 -4.29 8.54 3.72
CA GLN A 32 -4.88 9.00 4.97
C GLN A 32 -4.73 10.51 5.12
N VAL A 33 -3.57 11.10 4.82
CA VAL A 33 -3.38 12.57 4.86
C VAL A 33 -4.30 13.26 3.86
N ILE A 34 -4.38 12.75 2.62
CA ILE A 34 -5.31 13.26 1.59
C ILE A 34 -6.78 13.02 1.99
N SER A 35 -7.08 11.91 2.67
CA SER A 35 -8.41 11.57 3.21
C SER A 35 -8.72 12.34 4.49
N GLN A 36 -7.72 12.87 5.20
CA GLN A 36 -7.91 13.62 6.44
C GLN A 36 -8.41 15.03 6.11
N GLU A 37 -8.01 15.58 4.96
CA GLU A 37 -8.74 16.69 4.34
C GLU A 37 -10.21 16.32 4.00
N THR A 38 -10.55 15.03 4.05
CA THR A 38 -11.89 14.46 3.86
C THR A 38 -12.56 14.07 5.20
N GLU A 39 -12.25 14.73 6.33
CA GLU A 39 -13.16 14.77 7.50
C GLU A 39 -14.59 15.19 7.11
N MET A 40 -14.72 15.87 5.97
CA MET A 40 -15.97 16.20 5.29
C MET A 40 -16.87 14.99 4.97
N GLU A 41 -16.34 13.77 4.76
CA GLU A 41 -17.17 12.56 4.50
C GLU A 41 -17.92 12.07 5.74
N THR A 42 -17.30 12.16 6.92
CA THR A 42 -17.96 11.80 8.19
C THR A 42 -19.02 12.83 8.58
N ASN A 43 -18.79 14.09 8.23
CA ASN A 43 -19.74 15.17 8.41
C ASN A 43 -20.94 15.02 7.45
N LEU A 44 -20.71 14.62 6.19
CA LEU A 44 -21.76 14.37 5.21
C LEU A 44 -22.68 13.19 5.58
N ARG A 45 -22.12 12.09 6.10
CA ARG A 45 -22.92 10.96 6.60
C ARG A 45 -23.75 11.32 7.83
N ARG A 46 -23.27 12.24 8.68
CA ARG A 46 -24.05 12.81 9.80
C ARG A 46 -25.17 13.70 9.31
N GLN A 47 -24.91 14.59 8.34
CA GLN A 47 -25.96 15.46 7.77
C GLN A 47 -27.07 14.67 7.08
N VAL A 48 -26.75 13.55 6.41
CA VAL A 48 -27.76 12.64 5.83
C VAL A 48 -28.58 11.91 6.91
N CYS A 49 -27.98 11.58 8.07
CA CYS A 49 -28.70 10.98 9.19
C CYS A 49 -29.57 12.01 9.95
N ASP A 50 -29.08 13.24 10.13
CA ASP A 50 -29.83 14.32 10.79
C ASP A 50 -31.04 14.76 9.93
N LEU A 51 -30.88 14.88 8.60
CA LEU A 51 -32.00 15.16 7.68
C LEU A 51 -33.03 14.01 7.62
N ARG A 52 -32.61 12.76 7.88
CA ARG A 52 -33.52 11.61 8.05
C ARG A 52 -34.26 11.65 9.39
N ALA A 53 -33.63 12.15 10.44
CA ALA A 53 -34.24 12.30 11.76
C ALA A 53 -35.27 13.44 11.79
N GLU A 54 -35.02 14.54 11.07
CA GLU A 54 -35.94 15.68 10.95
C GLU A 54 -37.22 15.34 10.16
N LEU A 55 -37.12 14.41 9.18
CA LEU A 55 -38.29 13.85 8.48
C LEU A 55 -39.16 12.95 9.39
N GLY A 56 -38.61 12.41 10.47
CA GLY A 56 -39.33 11.54 11.40
C GLY A 56 -40.32 12.28 12.30
N SER A 57 -40.24 13.61 12.41
CA SER A 57 -41.10 14.42 13.30
C SER A 57 -42.26 15.13 12.60
N MET A 58 -42.44 15.00 11.28
CA MET A 58 -43.57 15.60 10.55
C MET A 58 -44.70 14.59 10.32
N ASN A 59 -45.90 14.95 10.77
CA ASN A 59 -47.11 14.18 10.58
C ASN A 59 -47.53 14.18 9.09
N ILE A 60 -47.41 13.02 8.44
CA ILE A 60 -47.62 12.75 7.01
C ILE A 60 -49.05 13.09 6.52
N VAL A 61 -50.02 13.15 7.43
CA VAL A 61 -51.43 13.04 7.08
C VAL A 61 -52.06 14.37 6.62
N ASP A 62 -51.64 15.53 7.13
CA ASP A 62 -52.27 16.82 6.80
C ASP A 62 -51.54 17.67 5.73
N GLU A 63 -50.25 17.37 5.46
CA GLU A 63 -49.42 18.20 4.56
C GLU A 63 -48.73 17.40 3.42
N PHE A 64 -49.39 16.37 2.89
CA PHE A 64 -48.82 15.44 1.88
C PHE A 64 -48.18 16.15 0.66
N ALA A 65 -48.76 17.26 0.19
CA ALA A 65 -48.21 18.03 -0.92
C ALA A 65 -46.89 18.75 -0.56
N LYS A 66 -46.77 19.28 0.67
CA LYS A 66 -45.51 19.87 1.16
C LYS A 66 -44.49 18.77 1.47
N TYR A 67 -44.92 17.65 2.06
CA TYR A 67 -44.07 16.48 2.31
C TYR A 67 -43.47 15.92 1.02
N ALA A 68 -44.27 15.73 -0.04
CA ALA A 68 -43.80 15.25 -1.33
C ALA A 68 -42.80 16.22 -2.00
N LYS A 69 -43.00 17.53 -1.84
CA LYS A 69 -42.10 18.56 -2.37
C LYS A 69 -40.76 18.56 -1.63
N ILE A 70 -40.79 18.41 -0.31
CA ILE A 70 -39.60 18.29 0.56
C ILE A 70 -38.86 16.98 0.27
N GLN A 71 -39.58 15.85 0.15
CA GLN A 71 -39.00 14.54 -0.18
C GLN A 71 -38.26 14.55 -1.53
N ARG A 72 -38.83 15.18 -2.57
CA ARG A 72 -38.14 15.33 -3.87
C ARG A 72 -36.88 16.19 -3.75
N LYS A 73 -36.92 17.25 -2.93
CA LYS A 73 -35.75 18.10 -2.66
C LYS A 73 -34.64 17.32 -1.94
N ILE A 74 -35.01 16.46 -0.98
CA ILE A 74 -34.09 15.57 -0.25
C ILE A 74 -33.51 14.50 -1.18
N ASN A 75 -34.33 13.86 -2.01
CA ASN A 75 -33.84 12.89 -2.99
C ASN A 75 -32.84 13.53 -3.97
N LYS A 76 -33.13 14.74 -4.46
CA LYS A 76 -32.22 15.48 -5.34
C LYS A 76 -30.88 15.80 -4.66
N MET A 77 -30.92 16.26 -3.40
CA MET A 77 -29.70 16.54 -2.65
C MET A 77 -28.91 15.26 -2.33
N SER A 78 -29.59 14.16 -2.01
CA SER A 78 -28.95 12.86 -1.75
C SER A 78 -28.29 12.27 -3.00
N GLU A 79 -28.87 12.48 -4.18
CA GLU A 79 -28.32 12.01 -5.45
C GLU A 79 -27.04 12.79 -5.83
N GLU A 80 -27.07 14.12 -5.69
CA GLU A 80 -25.88 14.96 -5.90
C GLU A 80 -24.76 14.57 -4.91
N LEU A 81 -25.12 14.31 -3.64
CA LEU A 81 -24.18 13.87 -2.62
C LEU A 81 -23.53 12.52 -2.99
N ALA A 82 -24.35 11.56 -3.42
CA ALA A 82 -23.88 10.24 -3.82
C ALA A 82 -22.95 10.32 -5.05
N HIS A 83 -23.30 11.16 -6.02
CA HIS A 83 -22.47 11.40 -7.21
C HIS A 83 -21.10 11.99 -6.83
N GLN A 84 -21.07 13.01 -5.97
CA GLN A 84 -19.79 13.58 -5.50
C GLN A 84 -18.95 12.60 -4.68
N ALA A 85 -19.58 11.78 -3.83
CA ALA A 85 -18.91 10.72 -3.10
C ALA A 85 -18.29 9.67 -4.06
N GLN A 86 -19.00 9.30 -5.12
CA GLN A 86 -18.47 8.38 -6.14
C GLN A 86 -17.29 8.97 -6.90
N LEU A 87 -17.36 10.26 -7.30
CA LEU A 87 -16.24 10.94 -7.98
C LEU A 87 -14.99 11.00 -7.08
N LYS A 88 -15.15 11.34 -5.80
CA LYS A 88 -14.06 11.34 -4.83
C LYS A 88 -13.46 9.94 -4.63
N SER A 89 -14.30 8.92 -4.47
CA SER A 89 -13.84 7.52 -4.36
C SER A 89 -13.04 7.08 -5.58
N MET A 90 -13.51 7.41 -6.78
CA MET A 90 -12.80 7.10 -8.02
C MET A 90 -11.48 7.87 -8.14
N TYR A 91 -11.43 9.14 -7.73
CA TYR A 91 -10.21 9.93 -7.66
C TYR A 91 -9.21 9.33 -6.67
N MET A 92 -9.64 8.98 -5.45
CA MET A 92 -8.80 8.36 -4.42
C MET A 92 -8.25 7.01 -4.88
N PHE A 93 -9.04 6.20 -5.57
CA PHE A 93 -8.59 4.96 -6.17
C PHE A 93 -7.52 5.21 -7.25
N LYS A 94 -7.72 6.20 -8.12
CA LYS A 94 -6.73 6.60 -9.14
C LYS A 94 -5.42 7.07 -8.51
N VAL A 95 -5.48 7.93 -7.50
CA VAL A 95 -4.29 8.42 -6.78
C VAL A 95 -3.57 7.28 -6.07
N ARG A 96 -4.31 6.41 -5.37
CA ARG A 96 -3.76 5.20 -4.74
C ARG A 96 -3.02 4.33 -5.75
N LEU A 97 -3.66 4.06 -6.88
CA LEU A 97 -3.11 3.19 -7.91
C LEU A 97 -1.86 3.82 -8.55
N ALA A 98 -1.90 5.11 -8.87
CA ALA A 98 -0.77 5.84 -9.40
C ALA A 98 0.42 5.88 -8.43
N ALA A 99 0.19 6.22 -7.16
CA ALA A 99 1.23 6.27 -6.13
C ALA A 99 1.84 4.88 -5.88
N THR A 100 1.00 3.85 -5.80
CA THR A 100 1.46 2.46 -5.66
C THR A 100 2.31 2.05 -6.85
N ALA A 101 1.83 2.30 -8.08
CA ALA A 101 2.54 1.96 -9.30
C ALA A 101 3.89 2.68 -9.40
N LEU A 102 3.96 3.98 -9.10
CA LEU A 102 5.20 4.75 -9.12
C LEU A 102 6.23 4.20 -8.11
N LEU A 103 5.82 3.94 -6.86
CA LEU A 103 6.71 3.42 -5.83
C LEU A 103 7.23 2.02 -6.16
N TYR A 104 6.37 1.12 -6.65
CA TYR A 104 6.79 -0.20 -7.10
C TYR A 104 7.69 -0.14 -8.34
N ALA A 105 7.44 0.78 -9.27
CA ALA A 105 8.29 0.97 -10.45
C ALA A 105 9.70 1.43 -10.05
N LEU A 106 9.80 2.44 -9.18
CA LEU A 106 11.09 2.93 -8.66
C LEU A 106 11.87 1.83 -7.94
N MET A 107 11.21 1.03 -7.10
CA MET A 107 11.85 -0.10 -6.43
C MET A 107 12.23 -1.22 -7.40
N GLY A 108 11.39 -1.51 -8.39
CA GLY A 108 11.70 -2.47 -9.44
C GLY A 108 12.94 -2.08 -10.22
N ILE A 109 13.06 -0.81 -10.63
CA ILE A 109 14.26 -0.29 -11.31
C ILE A 109 15.49 -0.41 -10.41
N THR A 110 15.36 -0.06 -9.12
CA THR A 110 16.46 -0.16 -8.16
C THR A 110 16.93 -1.61 -8.01
N VAL A 111 16.00 -2.56 -7.84
CA VAL A 111 16.32 -3.99 -7.75
C VAL A 111 16.93 -4.51 -9.05
N LEU A 112 16.40 -4.11 -10.21
CA LEU A 112 16.95 -4.51 -11.52
C LEU A 112 18.38 -3.99 -11.71
N TYR A 113 18.65 -2.75 -11.32
CA TYR A 113 19.99 -2.17 -11.35
C TYR A 113 20.96 -2.96 -10.45
N LEU A 114 20.53 -3.31 -9.24
CA LEU A 114 21.32 -4.13 -8.32
C LEU A 114 21.59 -5.54 -8.88
N VAL A 115 20.57 -6.17 -9.46
CA VAL A 115 20.68 -7.49 -10.08
C VAL A 115 21.62 -7.47 -11.27
N TRP A 116 21.57 -6.41 -12.08
CA TRP A 116 22.45 -6.27 -13.24
C TRP A 116 23.91 -6.07 -12.81
N ASN A 117 24.17 -5.19 -11.84
CA ASN A 117 25.51 -4.83 -11.43
C ASN A 117 26.19 -5.88 -10.54
N TYR A 118 25.43 -6.62 -9.74
CA TYR A 118 25.94 -7.56 -8.73
C TYR A 118 25.52 -9.02 -8.97
N ARG A 119 25.18 -9.37 -10.22
CA ARG A 119 24.71 -10.73 -10.61
C ARG A 119 25.66 -11.85 -10.19
N THR A 120 26.95 -11.58 -10.15
CA THR A 120 28.01 -12.58 -10.03
C THR A 120 28.57 -12.73 -8.60
N GLN A 121 28.07 -11.95 -7.64
CA GLN A 121 28.65 -11.89 -6.30
C GLN A 121 27.68 -12.42 -5.23
N ALA A 122 28.16 -13.27 -4.32
CA ALA A 122 27.39 -13.68 -3.15
C ALA A 122 27.39 -12.57 -2.09
N ILE A 123 26.21 -12.35 -1.50
CA ILE A 123 25.99 -11.33 -0.49
C ILE A 123 26.30 -11.88 0.90
N VAL A 124 25.98 -13.15 1.13
CA VAL A 124 26.15 -13.81 2.42
C VAL A 124 26.72 -15.20 2.21
N ILE A 125 27.75 -15.56 2.98
CA ILE A 125 28.33 -16.89 3.00
C ILE A 125 27.79 -17.57 4.27
N LEU A 126 26.95 -18.59 4.11
CA LEU A 126 26.42 -19.39 5.22
C LEU A 126 27.07 -20.78 5.23
N PRO A 127 27.20 -21.43 6.40
CA PRO A 127 27.64 -22.81 6.48
C PRO A 127 26.67 -23.72 5.73
N GLU A 128 27.17 -24.59 4.84
CA GLU A 128 26.36 -25.48 3.99
C GLU A 128 25.38 -26.36 4.79
N ALA A 129 25.72 -26.68 6.04
CA ALA A 129 24.87 -27.47 6.94
C ALA A 129 23.49 -26.84 7.22
N TRP A 130 23.36 -25.51 7.12
CA TRP A 130 22.10 -24.80 7.34
C TRP A 130 21.27 -24.64 6.06
N LEU A 131 21.89 -24.83 4.90
CA LEU A 131 21.28 -24.60 3.59
C LEU A 131 20.93 -25.91 2.85
N SER A 132 21.31 -27.08 3.37
CA SER A 132 20.95 -28.37 2.75
C SER A 132 19.44 -28.65 2.92
N PRO A 133 18.68 -29.02 1.87
CA PRO A 133 19.07 -29.30 0.47
C PRO A 133 18.84 -28.13 -0.53
N ILE A 134 18.28 -27.01 -0.09
CA ILE A 134 17.88 -25.88 -0.95
C ILE A 134 19.05 -24.96 -1.37
N GLY A 135 20.24 -25.17 -0.82
CA GLY A 135 21.42 -24.32 -1.02
C GLY A 135 21.85 -24.19 -2.48
N SER A 136 21.65 -25.24 -3.29
CA SER A 136 21.93 -25.24 -4.73
C SER A 136 20.98 -24.34 -5.53
N LEU A 137 19.74 -24.17 -5.07
CA LEU A 137 18.76 -23.27 -5.69
C LEU A 137 19.03 -21.80 -5.31
N LEU A 138 19.66 -21.58 -4.16
CA LEU A 138 19.94 -20.27 -3.58
C LEU A 138 21.30 -19.69 -3.99
N SER A 139 22.21 -20.53 -4.50
CA SER A 139 23.54 -20.14 -4.92
C SER A 139 23.55 -19.46 -6.30
N PRO A 140 24.19 -18.28 -6.46
CA PRO A 140 24.50 -17.75 -7.77
C PRO A 140 25.45 -18.69 -8.52
N ALA A 141 25.28 -18.83 -9.83
CA ALA A 141 26.01 -19.76 -10.71
C ALA A 141 27.56 -19.63 -10.71
N SER A 142 28.13 -18.65 -9.99
CA SER A 142 29.58 -18.39 -9.89
C SER A 142 30.10 -18.28 -8.45
N SER A 143 29.33 -18.74 -7.44
CA SER A 143 29.71 -18.57 -6.04
C SER A 143 30.29 -19.81 -5.37
N PRO A 144 31.17 -19.67 -4.35
CA PRO A 144 31.61 -20.79 -3.52
C PRO A 144 30.43 -21.49 -2.84
N PRO A 145 30.57 -22.79 -2.50
CA PRO A 145 29.58 -23.54 -1.73
C PRO A 145 29.11 -22.77 -0.49
N GLY A 146 27.79 -22.52 -0.37
CA GLY A 146 27.17 -21.81 0.76
C GLY A 146 26.86 -20.31 0.56
N GLY A 147 27.14 -19.74 -0.62
CA GLY A 147 26.78 -18.34 -0.93
C GLY A 147 25.30 -18.15 -1.26
N ILE A 148 24.59 -17.24 -0.59
CA ILE A 148 23.23 -16.83 -0.97
C ILE A 148 23.31 -15.70 -2.00
N GLY A 149 22.60 -15.89 -3.12
CA GLY A 149 22.50 -14.87 -4.16
C GLY A 149 21.57 -13.72 -3.83
N LEU A 150 21.69 -12.66 -4.61
CA LEU A 150 20.90 -11.43 -4.45
C LEU A 150 19.39 -11.67 -4.54
N THR A 151 18.94 -12.47 -5.52
CA THR A 151 17.53 -12.76 -5.74
C THR A 151 16.86 -13.46 -4.55
N PRO A 152 17.37 -14.60 -4.05
CA PRO A 152 16.78 -15.24 -2.87
C PRO A 152 16.86 -14.37 -1.61
N TRP A 153 17.95 -13.63 -1.40
CA TRP A 153 18.07 -12.73 -0.25
C TRP A 153 17.07 -11.56 -0.29
N LEU A 154 16.81 -10.99 -1.46
CA LEU A 154 15.76 -9.98 -1.68
C LEU A 154 14.38 -10.56 -1.41
N MET A 155 14.10 -11.80 -1.82
CA MET A 155 12.82 -12.46 -1.50
C MET A 155 12.63 -12.66 0.00
N VAL A 156 13.67 -13.10 0.71
CA VAL A 156 13.63 -13.30 2.17
C VAL A 156 13.40 -11.96 2.87
N SER A 157 14.21 -10.93 2.58
CA SER A 157 14.07 -9.61 3.19
C SER A 157 12.71 -8.96 2.91
N CYS A 158 12.19 -9.07 1.67
CA CYS A 158 10.85 -8.60 1.33
C CYS A 158 9.74 -9.38 2.08
N SER A 159 9.91 -10.70 2.24
CA SER A 159 8.93 -11.54 2.95
C SER A 159 8.90 -11.23 4.45
N VAL A 160 10.08 -11.06 5.06
CA VAL A 160 10.23 -10.65 6.46
C VAL A 160 9.65 -9.25 6.66
N GLY A 161 10.00 -8.29 5.80
CA GLY A 161 9.43 -6.94 5.86
C GLY A 161 7.90 -6.95 5.78
N ARG A 162 7.32 -7.80 4.91
CA ARG A 162 5.86 -7.94 4.80
C ARG A 162 5.22 -8.57 6.03
N GLN A 163 5.89 -9.47 6.73
CA GLN A 163 5.39 -10.00 7.99
C GLN A 163 5.42 -8.93 9.09
N ILE A 164 6.50 -8.17 9.19
CA ILE A 164 6.60 -7.06 10.15
C ILE A 164 5.50 -6.03 9.90
N ALA A 165 5.30 -5.62 8.64
CA ALA A 165 4.26 -4.65 8.27
C ALA A 165 2.82 -5.15 8.48
N LYS A 166 2.59 -6.46 8.66
CA LYS A 166 1.28 -7.01 9.04
C LYS A 166 1.03 -6.98 10.55
N HIS A 167 2.10 -6.99 11.34
CA HIS A 167 2.04 -6.98 12.80
C HIS A 167 2.16 -5.57 13.39
N LEU A 168 2.47 -4.55 12.56
CA LEU A 168 2.33 -3.13 12.85
C LEU A 168 0.94 -2.62 12.46
#